data_AF-A0A3D2P8Z5-F1
#
_entry.id   AF-A0A3D2P8Z5-F1
#
_cell.length_a   1.000
_cell.length_b   1.000
_cell.length_c   1.000
_cell.angle_alpha   90.00
_cell.angle_beta   90.00
_cell.angle_gamma   90.00
#
_symmetry.space_group_name_H-M   'P 1'
#
loop_
_entity.id
_entity.type
_entity.pdbx_description
1 polymer ?
#
loop_
_entity_poly.entity_id
_entity_poly.type
_entity_poly.pdbx_seq_one_letter_code
_entity_poly.pdbx_strand_id
1 'polypeptide(L)'
;GPEEAKEEVKEIIYQEIPLEEKIRYILECLKGKKYITFRQVFNPEEGRLSLIVTFLALLELVRLKQVFARQAQHFGEIRIYRLEKGDYSNGEG
;
A
#
# COMPACT_ATOMS: atom_id res chain seq x y z
N GLY A 1 -5.07 22.81 -24.25
CA GLY A 1 -4.98 22.36 -25.66
C GLY A 1 -4.98 20.83 -25.73
N PRO A 2 -5.12 20.21 -26.92
CA PRO A 2 -5.17 18.74 -27.05
C PRO A 2 -3.91 18.00 -26.59
N GLU A 3 -2.77 18.69 -26.41
CA GLU A 3 -1.54 18.14 -25.83
C GLU A 3 -1.62 17.99 -24.30
N GLU A 4 -2.13 19.02 -23.60
CA GLU A 4 -2.34 19.02 -22.15
C GLU A 4 -3.31 17.91 -21.71
N ALA A 5 -4.39 17.69 -22.47
CA ALA A 5 -5.35 16.62 -22.19
C ALA A 5 -4.74 15.21 -22.32
N LYS A 6 -3.71 15.02 -23.17
CA LYS A 6 -3.01 13.73 -23.29
C LYS A 6 -2.04 13.50 -22.13
N GLU A 7 -1.43 14.56 -21.62
CA GLU A 7 -0.54 14.47 -20.45
C GLU A 7 -1.32 14.18 -19.17
N GLU A 8 -2.44 14.88 -18.94
CA GLU A 8 -3.32 14.61 -17.79
C GLU A 8 -3.82 13.16 -17.78
N VAL A 9 -4.27 12.65 -18.94
CA VAL A 9 -4.74 11.25 -19.04
C VAL A 9 -3.61 10.25 -18.77
N LYS A 10 -2.40 10.49 -19.29
CA LYS A 10 -1.24 9.63 -19.01
C LYS A 10 -0.85 9.66 -17.53
N GLU A 11 -0.87 10.83 -16.92
CA GLU A 11 -0.54 11.01 -15.51
C GLU A 11 -1.56 10.29 -14.62
N ILE A 12 -2.86 10.43 -14.88
CA ILE A 12 -3.91 9.71 -14.13
C ILE A 12 -3.73 8.19 -14.28
N ILE A 13 -3.58 7.68 -15.50
CA ILE A 13 -3.40 6.24 -15.76
C ILE A 13 -2.13 5.71 -15.07
N TYR A 14 -1.02 6.45 -15.15
CA TYR A 14 0.23 6.07 -14.50
C TYR A 14 0.23 6.37 -13.00
N GLN A 15 -0.73 7.08 -12.42
CA GLN A 15 -0.86 7.17 -10.96
C GLN A 15 -1.69 6.02 -10.41
N GLU A 16 -2.79 5.67 -11.09
CA GLU A 16 -3.63 4.53 -10.75
C GLU A 16 -2.86 3.22 -10.92
N ILE A 17 -2.35 2.91 -12.12
CA ILE A 17 -1.72 1.59 -12.40
C ILE A 17 -0.62 1.20 -11.39
N PRO A 18 0.36 2.07 -11.07
CA PRO A 18 1.40 1.77 -10.08
C PRO A 18 0.85 1.62 -8.66
N LEU A 19 -0.23 2.32 -8.32
CA LEU A 19 -0.90 2.12 -7.04
C LEU A 19 -1.49 0.72 -6.97
N GLU A 20 -2.28 0.29 -7.97
CA GLU A 20 -2.86 -1.05 -7.96
C GLU A 20 -1.80 -2.16 -8.01
N GLU A 21 -0.69 -1.95 -8.72
CA GLU A 21 0.46 -2.86 -8.71
C GLU A 21 1.07 -2.99 -7.32
N LYS A 22 1.29 -1.89 -6.60
CA LYS A 22 1.81 -1.92 -5.23
C LYS A 22 0.82 -2.55 -4.25
N ILE A 23 -0.48 -2.32 -4.41
CA ILE A 23 -1.54 -2.98 -3.63
C ILE A 23 -1.45 -4.50 -3.80
N ARG A 24 -1.43 -4.98 -5.05
CA ARG A 24 -1.28 -6.42 -5.35
C ARG A 24 0.01 -6.97 -4.75
N TYR A 25 1.12 -6.26 -4.93
CA TYR A 25 2.42 -6.68 -4.43
C TYR A 25 2.43 -6.83 -2.90
N ILE A 26 1.90 -5.87 -2.14
CA ILE A 26 1.77 -5.97 -0.68
C ILE A 26 0.97 -7.22 -0.28
N LEU A 27 -0.16 -7.47 -0.93
CA LEU A 27 -1.02 -8.61 -0.64
C LEU A 27 -0.35 -9.95 -0.97
N GLU A 28 0.41 -10.03 -2.06
CA GLU A 28 1.23 -11.18 -2.42
C GLU A 28 2.33 -11.42 -1.39
N CYS A 29 3.07 -10.38 -0.99
CA CYS A 29 4.11 -10.48 0.02
C CYS A 29 3.60 -11.00 1.38
N LEU A 30 2.33 -10.71 1.71
CA LEU A 30 1.65 -11.17 2.93
C LEU A 30 1.21 -12.64 2.88
N LYS A 31 1.11 -13.27 1.70
CA LYS A 31 0.63 -14.66 1.61
C LYS A 31 1.52 -15.60 2.43
N GLY A 32 0.90 -16.38 3.31
CA GLY A 32 1.58 -17.35 4.16
C GLY A 32 2.45 -16.74 5.27
N LYS A 33 2.39 -15.41 5.49
CA LYS A 33 3.17 -14.74 6.53
C LYS A 33 2.25 -14.11 7.56
N LYS A 34 2.64 -14.19 8.84
CA LYS A 34 1.95 -13.50 9.94
C LYS A 34 1.97 -11.99 9.76
N TYR A 35 3.10 -11.45 9.29
CA TYR A 35 3.28 -10.05 8.95
C TYR A 35 4.43 -9.89 7.97
N ILE A 36 4.48 -8.71 7.35
CA ILE A 36 5.66 -8.21 6.63
C ILE A 36 6.02 -6.82 7.16
N THR A 37 7.20 -6.34 6.84
CA THR A 37 7.59 -4.94 7.11
C THR A 37 7.45 -4.11 5.84
N PHE A 38 7.18 -2.81 5.98
CA PHE A 38 7.13 -1.91 4.83
C PHE A 38 8.45 -1.88 4.05
N ARG A 39 9.59 -2.01 4.76
CA ARG A 39 10.92 -2.08 4.14
C ARG A 39 11.10 -3.31 3.24
N GLN A 40 10.39 -4.41 3.49
CA GLN A 40 10.41 -5.59 2.62
C GLN A 40 9.57 -5.42 1.34
N VAL A 41 8.64 -4.47 1.34
CA VAL A 41 7.78 -4.16 0.18
C VAL A 41 8.46 -3.14 -0.74
N PHE A 42 9.29 -2.26 -0.17
CA PHE A 42 9.97 -1.21 -0.90
C PHE A 42 11.29 -1.70 -1.52
N ASN A 43 11.48 -1.37 -2.80
CA ASN A 43 12.76 -1.54 -3.50
C ASN A 43 13.46 -0.17 -3.65
N PRO A 44 14.63 0.05 -3.01
CA PRO A 44 15.33 1.34 -3.05
C PRO A 44 15.76 1.78 -4.45
N GLU A 45 15.99 0.85 -5.37
CA GLU A 45 16.39 1.14 -6.76
C GLU A 45 15.26 1.82 -7.57
N GLU A 46 14.01 1.75 -7.12
CA GLU A 46 12.85 2.37 -7.78
C GLU A 46 12.65 3.84 -7.36
N GLY A 47 13.47 4.36 -6.44
CA GLY A 47 13.51 5.78 -6.07
C GLY A 47 12.33 6.28 -5.22
N ARG A 48 12.30 7.60 -5.03
CA ARG A 48 11.39 8.29 -4.09
C ARG A 48 9.91 8.18 -4.49
N LEU A 49 9.60 8.21 -5.79
CA LEU A 49 8.22 8.08 -6.26
C LEU A 49 7.66 6.71 -5.90
N SER A 50 8.40 5.64 -6.16
CA SER A 50 7.97 4.29 -5.79
C SER A 50 7.77 4.13 -4.28
N LEU A 51 8.64 4.75 -3.46
CA LEU A 51 8.46 4.79 -2.00
C LEU A 51 7.10 5.42 -1.62
N ILE A 52 6.76 6.57 -2.22
CA ILE A 52 5.50 7.28 -1.96
C ILE A 52 4.31 6.43 -2.40
N VAL A 53 4.32 5.89 -3.62
CA VAL A 53 3.22 5.06 -4.14
C VAL A 53 3.05 3.79 -3.32
N THR A 54 4.14 3.15 -2.88
CA THR A 54 4.08 1.97 -1.99
C THR A 54 3.46 2.33 -0.64
N PHE A 55 3.76 3.52 -0.11
CA PHE A 55 3.16 4.00 1.13
C PHE A 55 1.66 4.31 0.96
N LEU A 56 1.27 4.96 -0.14
CA LEU A 56 -0.13 5.21 -0.48
C LEU A 56 -0.91 3.90 -0.66
N ALA A 57 -0.32 2.89 -1.32
CA ALA A 57 -0.91 1.57 -1.47
C ALA A 57 -1.18 0.89 -0.11
N LEU A 58 -0.25 1.03 0.85
CA LEU A 58 -0.46 0.56 2.22
C LEU A 58 -1.62 1.30 2.89
N LEU A 59 -1.67 2.63 2.80
CA LEU A 59 -2.76 3.43 3.39
C LEU A 59 -4.12 3.08 2.78
N GLU A 60 -4.15 2.84 1.47
CA GLU A 60 -5.34 2.41 0.74
C GLU A 60 -5.82 1.03 1.22
N LEU A 61 -4.91 0.07 1.40
CA LEU A 61 -5.26 -1.25 1.97
C LEU A 61 -5.80 -1.15 3.41
N VAL A 62 -5.27 -0.22 4.22
CA VAL A 62 -5.80 0.06 5.57
C VAL A 62 -7.20 0.68 5.48
N ARG A 63 -7.40 1.66 4.58
CA ARG A 63 -8.69 2.30 4.33
C ARG A 63 -9.75 1.30 3.85
N LEU A 64 -9.36 0.41 2.94
CA LEU A 64 -10.15 -0.71 2.42
C LEU A 64 -10.27 -1.86 3.39
N LYS A 65 -9.72 -1.73 4.61
CA LYS A 65 -10.00 -2.67 5.67
C LYS A 65 -9.48 -4.10 5.36
N GLN A 66 -8.45 -4.21 4.51
CA GLN A 66 -7.84 -5.49 4.11
C GLN A 66 -6.59 -5.84 4.94
N VAL A 67 -5.93 -4.83 5.50
CA VAL A 67 -4.73 -4.97 6.34
C VAL A 67 -4.84 -4.01 7.52
N PHE A 68 -4.04 -4.26 8.56
CA PHE A 68 -3.72 -3.25 9.56
C PHE A 68 -2.21 -3.06 9.66
N ALA A 69 -1.79 -1.86 10.04
CA ALA A 69 -0.38 -1.52 10.23
C ALA A 69 -0.10 -1.15 11.69
N ARG A 70 1.07 -1.52 12.20
CA ARG A 70 1.58 -1.07 13.51
C ARG A 70 2.94 -0.41 13.37
N GLN A 71 3.11 0.73 14.04
CA GLN A 71 4.35 1.48 14.11
C GLN A 71 4.53 1.97 15.55
N ALA A 72 5.59 1.51 16.23
CA ALA A 72 5.76 1.76 17.67
C ALA A 72 6.27 3.18 17.99
N GLN A 73 6.99 3.79 17.05
CA GLN A 73 7.59 5.12 17.19
C GLN A 73 7.54 5.86 15.86
N HIS A 74 7.52 7.19 15.89
CA HIS A 74 7.61 7.99 14.67
C HIS A 74 8.84 7.61 13.84
N PHE A 75 8.64 7.46 12.53
CA PHE A 75 9.66 7.03 11.58
C PHE A 75 10.28 5.64 11.86
N GLY A 76 9.69 4.86 12.78
CA GLY A 76 10.08 3.49 13.07
C GLY A 76 9.59 2.48 12.04
N GLU A 77 9.94 1.21 12.24
CA GLU A 77 9.48 0.10 11.41
C GLU A 77 7.95 0.02 11.39
N ILE A 78 7.40 -0.13 10.19
CA ILE A 78 5.97 -0.36 9.97
C ILE A 78 5.77 -1.85 9.69
N ARG A 79 5.03 -2.53 10.56
CA ARG A 79 4.61 -3.92 10.36
C ARG A 79 3.21 -3.95 9.80
N ILE A 80 3.01 -4.73 8.76
CA ILE A 80 1.77 -4.87 8.00
C ILE A 80 1.25 -6.29 8.24
N TYR A 81 -0.02 -6.38 8.62
CA TYR A 81 -0.70 -7.63 8.95
C TYR A 81 -1.92 -7.78 8.06
N ARG A 82 -2.18 -9.00 7.56
CA ARG A 82 -3.45 -9.29 6.89
C ARG A 82 -4.56 -9.26 7.92
N LEU A 83 -5.69 -8.69 7.53
CA LEU A 83 -6.91 -8.78 8.32
C LEU A 83 -7.79 -9.91 7.77
N GLU A 84 -8.26 -10.79 8.63
CA GLU A 84 -9.11 -11.91 8.22
C GLU A 84 -10.59 -11.52 8.25
N LYS A 85 -11.41 -12.18 7.42
CA LYS A 85 -12.87 -12.04 7.46
C LYS A 85 -13.37 -12.62 8.80
N GLY A 86 -13.40 -11.79 9.83
CA GLY A 86 -13.78 -12.13 11.20
C GLY A 86 -13.38 -11.05 12.19
N ASP A 87 -12.31 -10.30 11.90
CA ASP A 87 -11.77 -9.24 12.76
C ASP A 87 -12.69 -8.00 12.89
N TYR A 88 -13.74 -7.90 12.06
CA TYR A 88 -14.74 -6.81 12.12
C TYR A 88 -15.94 -7.11 13.02
N SER A 89 -16.09 -8.34 13.50
CA SER A 89 -17.27 -8.77 14.28
C SER A 89 -17.15 -8.49 15.78
N ASN A 90 -15.98 -8.06 16.26
CA ASN A 90 -15.67 -7.92 17.69
C ASN A 90 -15.38 -6.47 18.12
N GLY A 91 -15.92 -5.49 17.40
CA GLY A 91 -15.76 -4.05 17.70
C GLY A 91 -16.79 -3.47 18.68
N GLU A 92 -17.53 -4.29 19.42
CA GLU A 92 -18.27 -3.86 20.62
C GLU A 92 -17.57 -4.45 21.86
N GLY A 93 -16.82 -3.59 22.54
CA GLY A 93 -16.07 -3.88 23.76
C GLY A 93 -15.28 -2.67 24.21
#